data_AF-A0A940CXE1-F1
#
_entry.id   AF-A0A940CXE1-F1
#
_cell.length_a   1.000
_cell.length_b   1.000
_cell.length_c   1.000
_cell.angle_alpha   90.00
_cell.angle_beta   90.00
_cell.angle_gamma   90.00
#
_symmetry.space_group_name_H-M   'P 1'
#
loop_
_entity.id
_entity.type
_entity.pdbx_description
1 polymer ?
#
loop_
_entity_poly.entity_id
_entity_poly.type
_entity_poly.pdbx_seq_one_letter_code
_entity_poly.pdbx_strand_id
1 'polypeptide(L)'
;MLNLPSKLLLYPQTFIPSEMATKIFPLVSKIVVIKLPRTLEIMEAIYKDFSFSWKEIVTFLELKKEIKVNWEEIEKEVRAIEEWGLNFRTPENLKYFSQFKETLEESLEEMFPSFSRKKAKEKSEEAFKIKRALILLCLAENLDFKLSEVEKSLREIEKKYNQIFEEKIIGEDETFEKIANIKEPLQMSFYNRELPNLNLRIFAWKLIGKYLDWDSVLPLSDVLITDKNLLEEWKEKFSFEEEKSFNEEIKFYRFKTSIFEMLEISEVNFSKSSSETGVVFLNL
;
A
#
# COMPACT_ATOMS: atom_id res chain seq x y z
N MET A 1 25.56 14.84 -13.22
CA MET A 1 24.14 14.52 -13.49
C MET A 1 23.70 13.47 -12.49
N LEU A 2 22.56 13.65 -11.82
CA LEU A 2 22.00 12.65 -10.90
C LEU A 2 21.46 11.48 -11.73
N ASN A 3 22.04 10.29 -11.58
CA ASN A 3 21.42 9.06 -12.08
C ASN A 3 20.29 8.68 -11.12
N LEU A 4 19.14 9.34 -11.26
CA LEU A 4 17.92 8.93 -10.58
C LEU A 4 17.42 7.61 -11.19
N PRO A 5 16.88 6.69 -10.38
CA PRO A 5 16.30 5.46 -10.90
C PRO A 5 15.15 5.80 -11.84
N SER A 6 15.22 5.32 -13.08
CA SER A 6 14.24 5.64 -14.12
C SER A 6 12.91 4.91 -13.89
N LYS A 7 12.96 3.72 -13.27
CA LYS A 7 11.81 2.85 -13.06
C LYS A 7 11.84 2.25 -11.65
N LEU A 8 10.78 2.49 -10.87
CA LEU A 8 10.65 2.00 -9.48
C LEU A 8 9.46 1.06 -9.34
N LEU A 9 9.63 -0.06 -8.61
CA LEU A 9 8.51 -0.85 -8.11
C LEU A 9 7.94 -0.22 -6.84
N LEU A 10 6.67 0.14 -6.79
CA LEU A 10 6.03 0.48 -5.53
C LEU A 10 5.78 -0.79 -4.72
N TYR A 11 6.29 -0.81 -3.48
CA TYR A 11 6.17 -1.97 -2.60
C TYR A 11 5.97 -1.56 -1.13
N PRO A 12 5.16 -2.30 -0.35
CA PRO A 12 4.17 -3.31 -0.76
C PRO A 12 2.79 -2.70 -1.11
N GLN A 13 2.72 -1.38 -1.28
CA GLN A 13 1.48 -0.65 -1.56
C GLN A 13 1.07 -0.73 -3.03
N THR A 14 -0.19 -0.35 -3.33
CA THR A 14 -0.73 -0.26 -4.69
C THR A 14 -1.05 1.17 -5.11
N PHE A 15 -0.75 2.17 -4.29
CA PHE A 15 -0.69 3.57 -4.68
C PHE A 15 0.10 4.35 -3.62
N ILE A 16 0.47 5.59 -3.95
CA ILE A 16 1.16 6.51 -3.06
C ILE A 16 0.22 7.67 -2.71
N PRO A 17 0.07 8.08 -1.44
CA PRO A 17 -0.72 9.25 -1.07
C PRO A 17 -0.31 10.51 -1.85
N SER A 18 -1.25 11.43 -2.06
CA SER A 18 -1.04 12.58 -2.96
C SER A 18 0.20 13.42 -2.61
N GLU A 19 0.44 13.69 -1.33
CA GLU A 19 1.60 14.47 -0.86
C GLU A 19 2.95 13.80 -1.16
N MET A 20 3.00 12.48 -1.09
CA MET A 20 4.18 11.70 -1.43
C MET A 20 4.37 11.64 -2.95
N ALA A 21 3.27 11.49 -3.68
CA ALA A 21 3.27 11.40 -5.14
C ALA A 21 3.80 12.69 -5.80
N THR A 22 3.43 13.88 -5.30
CA THR A 22 3.94 15.16 -5.82
C THR A 22 5.45 15.32 -5.66
N LYS A 23 6.06 14.64 -4.68
CA LYS A 23 7.51 14.67 -4.44
C LYS A 23 8.26 13.67 -5.31
N ILE A 24 7.74 12.45 -5.48
CA ILE A 24 8.47 11.37 -6.16
C ILE A 24 8.20 11.31 -7.67
N PHE A 25 6.99 11.63 -8.14
CA PHE A 25 6.63 11.50 -9.56
C PHE A 25 7.49 12.38 -10.48
N PRO A 26 7.87 13.62 -10.11
CA PRO A 26 8.77 14.44 -10.93
C PRO A 26 10.21 13.90 -11.04
N LEU A 27 10.61 12.98 -10.16
CA LEU A 27 11.98 12.48 -10.06
C LEU A 27 12.21 11.18 -10.84
N VAL A 28 11.14 10.53 -11.31
CA VAL A 28 11.21 9.20 -11.94
C VAL A 28 10.46 9.16 -13.25
N SER A 29 10.91 8.31 -14.17
CA SER A 29 10.22 8.16 -15.46
C SER A 29 9.00 7.25 -15.34
N LYS A 30 9.10 6.19 -14.53
CA LYS A 30 8.04 5.20 -14.36
C LYS A 30 7.94 4.66 -12.93
N ILE A 31 6.71 4.47 -12.46
CA ILE A 31 6.40 3.71 -11.23
C ILE A 31 5.59 2.48 -11.62
N VAL A 32 6.08 1.30 -11.26
CA VAL A 32 5.43 0.01 -11.46
C VAL A 32 4.59 -0.31 -10.23
N VAL A 33 3.32 -0.66 -10.45
CA VAL A 33 2.37 -0.90 -9.36
C VAL A 33 1.54 -2.13 -9.68
N ILE A 34 1.28 -3.00 -8.69
CA ILE A 34 0.35 -4.12 -8.89
C ILE A 34 -1.04 -3.60 -9.18
N LYS A 35 -1.66 -4.14 -10.23
CA LYS A 35 -3.05 -3.84 -10.57
C LYS A 35 -4.00 -4.82 -9.87
N LEU A 36 -4.74 -4.30 -8.91
CA LEU A 36 -5.89 -4.93 -8.28
C LEU A 36 -7.18 -4.39 -8.92
N PRO A 37 -8.37 -4.96 -8.59
CA PRO A 37 -9.63 -4.56 -9.21
C PRO A 37 -9.93 -3.06 -9.14
N ARG A 38 -9.62 -2.43 -8.00
CA ARG A 38 -9.96 -1.02 -7.73
C ARG A 38 -8.79 -0.05 -7.87
N THR A 39 -7.59 -0.52 -8.19
CA THR A 39 -6.39 0.32 -8.26
C THR A 39 -6.57 1.50 -9.22
N LEU A 40 -7.20 1.28 -10.38
CA LEU A 40 -7.47 2.34 -11.36
C LEU A 40 -8.42 3.41 -10.80
N GLU A 41 -9.53 3.01 -10.19
CA GLU A 41 -10.50 3.93 -9.60
C GLU A 41 -9.87 4.77 -8.48
N ILE A 42 -9.06 4.12 -7.63
CA ILE A 42 -8.36 4.76 -6.51
C ILE A 42 -7.34 5.77 -7.03
N MET A 43 -6.51 5.40 -8.01
CA MET A 43 -5.53 6.32 -8.59
C MET A 43 -6.21 7.50 -9.28
N GLU A 44 -7.31 7.28 -10.01
CA GLU A 44 -8.10 8.37 -10.60
C GLU A 44 -8.63 9.31 -9.50
N ALA A 45 -9.14 8.78 -8.39
CA ALA A 45 -9.64 9.58 -7.28
C ALA A 45 -8.56 10.43 -6.59
N ILE A 46 -7.34 9.89 -6.44
CA ILE A 46 -6.23 10.57 -5.74
C ILE A 46 -5.51 11.57 -6.66
N TYR A 47 -5.27 11.19 -7.92
CA TYR A 47 -4.37 11.93 -8.81
C TYR A 47 -5.10 12.76 -9.88
N LYS A 48 -6.44 12.75 -9.95
CA LYS A 48 -7.21 13.55 -10.94
C LYS A 48 -6.87 15.04 -10.95
N ASP A 49 -6.49 15.60 -9.80
CA ASP A 49 -6.26 17.03 -9.62
C ASP A 49 -4.78 17.42 -9.81
N PHE A 50 -3.94 16.47 -10.26
CA PHE A 50 -2.53 16.73 -10.51
C PHE A 50 -2.33 17.47 -11.83
N SER A 51 -1.33 18.36 -11.85
CA SER A 51 -0.96 19.12 -13.05
C SER A 51 -0.31 18.27 -14.15
N PHE A 52 0.08 17.03 -13.84
CA PHE A 52 0.71 16.09 -14.76
C PHE A 52 -0.15 14.84 -14.96
N SER A 53 0.02 14.19 -16.10
CA SER A 53 -0.68 12.95 -16.44
C SER A 53 -0.06 11.76 -15.69
N TRP A 54 -0.64 11.37 -14.55
CA TRP A 54 -0.17 10.20 -13.80
C TRP A 54 -0.15 8.91 -14.64
N LYS A 55 -1.03 8.81 -15.64
CA LYS A 55 -1.12 7.68 -16.59
C LYS A 55 0.14 7.52 -17.43
N GLU A 56 0.92 8.59 -17.62
CA GLU A 56 2.22 8.53 -18.31
C GLU A 56 3.35 8.04 -17.39
N ILE A 57 3.17 8.09 -16.07
CA ILE A 57 4.20 7.72 -15.09
C ILE A 57 3.94 6.32 -14.54
N VAL A 58 2.68 5.95 -14.30
CA VAL A 58 2.33 4.64 -13.72
C VAL A 58 2.29 3.56 -14.79
N THR A 59 2.86 2.39 -14.49
CA THR A 59 2.75 1.16 -15.27
C THR A 59 2.19 0.06 -14.38
N PHE A 60 1.20 -0.67 -14.88
CA PHE A 60 0.55 -1.73 -14.13
C PHE A 60 1.27 -3.06 -14.30
N LEU A 61 1.59 -3.70 -13.18
CA LEU A 61 2.05 -5.08 -13.10
C LEU A 61 0.82 -5.97 -12.90
N GLU A 62 0.49 -6.72 -13.95
CA GLU A 62 -0.68 -7.61 -13.98
C GLU A 62 -0.27 -9.06 -13.72
N LEU A 63 -1.26 -9.92 -13.43
CA LEU A 63 -1.06 -11.36 -13.40
C LEU A 63 -0.81 -11.89 -14.82
N LYS A 64 0.02 -12.92 -14.96
CA LYS A 64 0.20 -13.65 -16.21
C LYS A 64 -1.15 -14.12 -16.75
N LYS A 65 -1.35 -14.01 -18.06
CA LYS A 65 -2.61 -14.35 -18.76
C LYS A 65 -3.13 -15.78 -18.49
N GLU A 66 -2.23 -16.68 -18.12
CA GLU A 66 -2.52 -18.08 -17.80
C GLU A 66 -3.27 -18.23 -16.46
N ILE A 67 -3.13 -17.25 -15.56
CA ILE A 67 -3.74 -17.24 -14.23
C ILE A 67 -5.13 -16.63 -14.34
N LYS A 68 -6.15 -17.50 -14.36
CA LYS A 68 -7.54 -17.08 -14.40
C LYS A 68 -8.01 -16.68 -13.01
N VAL A 69 -8.20 -15.38 -12.79
CA VAL A 69 -8.77 -14.83 -11.57
C VAL A 69 -10.16 -14.27 -11.87
N ASN A 70 -11.13 -14.62 -11.03
CA ASN A 70 -12.46 -14.03 -11.05
C ASN A 70 -12.46 -12.77 -10.17
N TRP A 71 -12.19 -11.61 -10.77
CA TRP A 71 -12.11 -10.34 -10.04
C TRP A 71 -13.44 -9.94 -9.39
N GLU A 72 -14.58 -10.24 -10.03
CA GLU A 72 -15.91 -9.95 -9.47
C GLU A 72 -16.17 -10.72 -8.16
N GLU A 73 -15.70 -11.96 -8.09
CA GLU A 73 -15.83 -12.79 -6.89
C GLU A 73 -14.92 -12.29 -5.77
N ILE A 74 -13.68 -11.90 -6.09
CA ILE A 74 -12.77 -11.28 -5.12
C ILE A 74 -13.36 -9.99 -4.56
N GLU A 75 -13.92 -9.12 -5.41
CA GLU A 75 -14.56 -7.88 -4.94
C GLU A 75 -15.75 -8.14 -4.02
N LYS A 76 -16.60 -9.13 -4.36
CA LYS A 76 -17.73 -9.52 -3.50
C LYS A 76 -17.25 -9.99 -2.13
N GLU A 77 -16.23 -10.84 -2.09
CA GLU A 77 -15.67 -11.33 -0.82
C GLU A 77 -15.00 -10.23 -0.01
N VAL A 78 -14.25 -9.33 -0.66
CA VAL A 78 -13.66 -8.17 0.00
C VAL A 78 -14.75 -7.31 0.65
N ARG A 79 -15.84 -7.02 -0.06
CA ARG A 79 -16.97 -6.24 0.49
C ARG A 79 -17.63 -6.95 1.66
N ALA A 80 -17.87 -8.26 1.54
CA ALA A 80 -18.43 -9.05 2.62
C ALA A 80 -17.53 -9.01 3.87
N ILE A 81 -16.21 -9.20 3.70
CA ILE A 81 -15.24 -9.12 4.81
C ILE A 81 -15.24 -7.74 5.46
N GLU A 82 -15.29 -6.66 4.67
CA GLU A 82 -15.39 -5.31 5.20
C GLU A 82 -16.68 -5.08 6.00
N GLU A 83 -17.81 -5.56 5.51
CA GLU A 83 -19.11 -5.47 6.19
C GLU A 83 -19.10 -6.22 7.53
N TRP A 84 -18.58 -7.44 7.54
CA TRP A 84 -18.39 -8.20 8.78
C TRP A 84 -17.44 -7.50 9.74
N GLY A 85 -16.33 -6.97 9.21
CA GLY A 85 -15.39 -6.18 9.98
C GLY A 85 -16.00 -4.90 10.59
N LEU A 86 -17.07 -4.35 10.00
CA LEU A 86 -17.86 -3.26 10.59
C LEU A 86 -18.82 -3.78 11.67
N ASN A 87 -19.50 -4.89 11.39
CA ASN A 87 -20.45 -5.51 12.31
C ASN A 87 -19.78 -5.96 13.61
N PHE A 88 -18.51 -6.39 13.59
CA PHE A 88 -17.79 -6.80 14.81
C PHE A 88 -17.23 -5.66 15.68
N ARG A 89 -17.45 -4.39 15.33
CA ARG A 89 -16.83 -3.26 16.05
C ARG A 89 -17.52 -2.87 17.35
N THR A 90 -18.81 -3.19 17.51
CA THR A 90 -19.58 -2.73 18.67
C THR A 90 -19.77 -3.86 19.70
N PRO A 91 -19.68 -3.55 21.01
CA PRO A 91 -19.97 -4.53 22.06
C PRO A 91 -21.37 -5.15 21.93
N GLU A 92 -22.34 -4.39 21.43
CA GLU A 92 -23.72 -4.84 21.21
C GLU A 92 -23.79 -5.93 20.14
N ASN A 93 -23.10 -5.73 19.00
CA ASN A 93 -23.05 -6.72 17.94
C ASN A 93 -22.23 -7.94 18.35
N LEU A 94 -21.12 -7.75 19.06
CA LEU A 94 -20.34 -8.87 19.62
C LEU A 94 -21.19 -9.70 20.59
N LYS A 95 -22.01 -9.05 21.43
CA LYS A 95 -22.96 -9.72 22.31
C LYS A 95 -24.02 -10.48 21.51
N TYR A 96 -24.57 -9.88 20.46
CA TYR A 96 -25.51 -10.55 19.55
C TYR A 96 -24.88 -11.81 18.93
N PHE A 97 -23.69 -11.70 18.35
CA PHE A 97 -23.01 -12.85 17.74
C PHE A 97 -22.59 -13.93 18.75
N SER A 98 -22.28 -13.55 20.00
CA SER A 98 -22.01 -14.53 21.05
C SER A 98 -23.24 -15.38 21.40
N GLN A 99 -24.44 -14.85 21.20
CA GLN A 99 -25.71 -15.54 21.43
C GLN A 99 -26.14 -16.41 20.23
N PHE A 100 -25.73 -16.05 19.01
CA PHE A 100 -26.05 -16.75 17.75
C PHE A 100 -24.80 -17.34 17.10
N LYS A 101 -24.01 -18.08 17.90
CA LYS A 101 -22.72 -18.63 17.46
C LYS A 101 -22.85 -19.57 16.26
N GLU A 102 -23.90 -20.39 16.21
CA GLU A 102 -24.13 -21.32 15.10
C GLU A 102 -24.44 -20.56 13.79
N THR A 103 -25.30 -19.56 13.83
CA THR A 103 -25.61 -18.70 12.66
C THR A 103 -24.38 -17.93 12.18
N LEU A 104 -23.52 -17.52 13.11
CA LEU A 104 -22.24 -16.89 12.80
C LEU A 104 -21.29 -17.86 12.10
N GLU A 105 -21.14 -19.07 12.63
CA GLU A 105 -20.30 -20.12 12.05
C GLU A 105 -20.78 -20.50 10.65
N GLU A 106 -22.10 -20.67 10.45
CA GLU A 106 -22.70 -20.95 9.14
C GLU A 106 -22.44 -19.82 8.14
N SER A 107 -22.64 -18.56 8.55
CA SER A 107 -22.40 -17.40 7.69
C SER A 107 -20.91 -17.23 7.33
N LEU A 108 -20.01 -17.53 8.28
CA LEU A 108 -18.57 -17.52 8.06
C LEU A 108 -18.12 -18.68 7.17
N GLU A 109 -18.72 -19.86 7.28
CA GLU A 109 -18.49 -21.00 6.38
C GLU A 109 -18.96 -20.70 4.94
N GLU A 110 -20.02 -19.94 4.75
CA GLU A 110 -20.47 -19.52 3.42
C GLU A 110 -19.50 -18.52 2.75
N MET A 111 -18.92 -17.59 3.51
CA MET A 111 -17.94 -16.63 2.98
C MET A 111 -16.52 -17.20 2.85
N PHE A 112 -16.17 -18.13 3.73
CA PHE A 112 -14.90 -18.85 3.71
C PHE A 112 -15.20 -20.34 3.67
N PRO A 113 -15.47 -20.92 2.49
CA PRO A 113 -15.81 -22.35 2.33
C PRO A 113 -14.69 -23.35 2.67
N SER A 114 -13.78 -22.99 3.56
CA SER A 114 -12.65 -23.78 4.02
C SER A 114 -12.71 -24.01 5.54
N PHE A 115 -13.71 -24.74 6.01
CA PHE A 115 -13.58 -25.52 7.26
C PHE A 115 -14.12 -26.95 7.13
N SER A 116 -15.05 -27.20 6.19
CA SER A 116 -15.59 -28.53 5.96
C SER A 116 -15.41 -28.97 4.50
N ARG A 117 -14.32 -29.70 4.21
CA ARG A 117 -14.34 -30.99 3.48
C ARG A 117 -12.95 -31.48 3.09
N LYS A 118 -12.65 -32.68 3.60
CA LYS A 118 -11.76 -33.68 3.00
C LYS A 118 -11.97 -33.73 1.47
N LYS A 119 -10.87 -33.72 0.73
CA LYS A 119 -10.74 -34.01 -0.72
C LYS A 119 -10.98 -32.84 -1.69
N ALA A 120 -10.01 -31.93 -1.80
CA ALA A 120 -9.76 -31.21 -3.05
C ALA A 120 -8.24 -31.15 -3.30
N LYS A 121 -7.82 -31.69 -4.44
CA LYS A 121 -6.42 -31.91 -4.88
C LYS A 121 -5.59 -30.61 -4.84
N GLU A 122 -4.29 -30.71 -4.65
CA GLU A 122 -3.27 -29.63 -4.53
C GLU A 122 -3.46 -28.41 -5.46
N LYS A 123 -3.96 -28.57 -6.70
CA LYS A 123 -4.29 -27.45 -7.61
C LYS A 123 -5.38 -26.51 -7.06
N SER A 124 -6.31 -27.04 -6.27
CA SER A 124 -7.33 -26.26 -5.55
C SER A 124 -6.71 -25.44 -4.41
N GLU A 125 -5.63 -25.93 -3.80
CA GLU A 125 -4.99 -25.28 -2.67
C GLU A 125 -4.14 -24.08 -3.12
N GLU A 126 -3.43 -24.23 -4.25
CA GLU A 126 -2.64 -23.14 -4.83
C GLU A 126 -3.53 -21.99 -5.33
N ALA A 127 -4.60 -22.29 -6.07
CA ALA A 127 -5.58 -21.29 -6.50
C ALA A 127 -6.23 -20.56 -5.31
N PHE A 128 -6.53 -21.30 -4.23
CA PHE A 128 -7.05 -20.74 -3.00
C PHE A 128 -6.05 -19.81 -2.30
N LYS A 129 -4.76 -20.20 -2.24
CA LYS A 129 -3.69 -19.35 -1.69
C LYS A 129 -3.53 -18.05 -2.48
N ILE A 130 -3.57 -18.11 -3.82
CA ILE A 130 -3.52 -16.92 -4.69
C ILE A 130 -4.71 -16.02 -4.38
N LYS A 131 -5.93 -16.57 -4.38
CA LYS A 131 -7.16 -15.80 -4.10
C LYS A 131 -7.09 -15.09 -2.74
N ARG A 132 -6.67 -15.79 -1.69
CA ARG A 132 -6.50 -15.19 -0.34
C ARG A 132 -5.46 -14.08 -0.33
N ALA A 133 -4.33 -14.26 -1.00
CA ALA A 133 -3.30 -13.23 -1.12
C ALA A 133 -3.84 -11.99 -1.86
N LEU A 134 -4.60 -12.17 -2.94
CA LEU A 134 -5.24 -11.07 -3.66
C LEU A 134 -6.28 -10.34 -2.79
N ILE A 135 -7.11 -11.06 -2.04
CA ILE A 135 -8.07 -10.47 -1.09
C ILE A 135 -7.35 -9.64 -0.03
N LEU A 136 -6.26 -10.15 0.54
CA LEU A 136 -5.44 -9.42 1.52
C LEU A 136 -4.89 -8.12 0.94
N LEU A 137 -4.39 -8.15 -0.30
CA LEU A 137 -3.89 -6.95 -0.96
C LEU A 137 -5.01 -5.96 -1.31
N CYS A 138 -6.20 -6.44 -1.70
CA CYS A 138 -7.36 -5.58 -1.93
C CYS A 138 -7.84 -4.90 -0.64
N LEU A 139 -7.87 -5.62 0.47
CA LEU A 139 -8.20 -5.07 1.79
C LEU A 139 -7.16 -4.04 2.23
N ALA A 140 -5.88 -4.31 1.98
CA ALA A 140 -4.79 -3.37 2.26
C ALA A 140 -4.91 -2.09 1.41
N GLU A 141 -5.19 -2.21 0.11
CA GLU A 141 -5.43 -1.09 -0.80
C GLU A 141 -6.63 -0.23 -0.35
N ASN A 142 -7.76 -0.87 -0.01
CA ASN A 142 -8.94 -0.16 0.49
C ASN A 142 -8.66 0.56 1.82
N LEU A 143 -7.90 -0.07 2.72
CA LEU A 143 -7.53 0.53 4.00
C LEU A 143 -6.65 1.76 3.79
N ASP A 144 -5.61 1.64 2.96
CA ASP A 144 -4.71 2.75 2.63
C ASP A 144 -5.50 3.92 2.02
N PHE A 145 -6.43 3.62 1.10
CA PHE A 145 -7.28 4.64 0.47
C PHE A 145 -8.19 5.34 1.49
N LYS A 146 -8.88 4.58 2.35
CA LYS A 146 -9.73 5.13 3.41
C LYS A 146 -8.92 5.98 4.39
N LEU A 147 -7.71 5.55 4.77
CA LEU A 147 -6.82 6.33 5.63
C LEU A 147 -6.38 7.64 4.96
N SER A 148 -6.04 7.60 3.66
CA SER A 148 -5.71 8.79 2.88
C SER A 148 -6.88 9.77 2.80
N GLU A 149 -8.11 9.30 2.65
CA GLU A 149 -9.32 10.15 2.62
C GLU A 149 -9.62 10.78 3.98
N VAL A 150 -9.46 10.01 5.07
CA VAL A 150 -9.60 10.51 6.44
C VAL A 150 -8.55 11.58 6.71
N GLU A 151 -7.30 11.34 6.34
CA GLU A 151 -6.22 12.31 6.49
C GLU A 151 -6.51 13.61 5.72
N LYS A 152 -6.94 13.50 4.47
CA LYS A 152 -7.34 14.66 3.66
C LYS A 152 -8.47 15.44 4.35
N SER A 153 -9.50 14.75 4.82
CA SER A 153 -10.66 15.35 5.50
C SER A 153 -10.26 16.05 6.80
N LEU A 154 -9.37 15.46 7.59
CA LEU A 154 -8.86 16.06 8.83
C LEU A 154 -8.08 17.35 8.53
N ARG A 155 -7.21 17.35 7.51
CA ARG A 155 -6.48 18.56 7.09
C ARG A 155 -7.41 19.66 6.59
N GLU A 156 -8.50 19.30 5.90
CA GLU A 156 -9.50 20.28 5.46
C GLU A 156 -10.27 20.89 6.64
N ILE A 157 -10.62 20.09 7.64
CA ILE A 157 -11.27 20.57 8.87
C ILE A 157 -10.32 21.50 9.64
N GLU A 158 -9.06 21.12 9.77
CA GLU A 158 -8.04 21.94 10.43
C GLU A 158 -7.82 23.28 9.73
N LYS A 159 -7.72 23.29 8.40
CA LYS A 159 -7.64 24.54 7.61
C LYS A 159 -8.86 25.44 7.84
N LYS A 160 -10.07 24.87 7.81
CA LYS A 160 -11.31 25.62 8.07
C LYS A 160 -11.35 26.16 9.51
N TYR A 161 -10.91 25.37 10.48
CA TYR A 161 -10.82 25.80 11.87
C TYR A 161 -9.86 26.97 12.02
N ASN A 162 -8.66 26.87 11.43
CA ASN A 162 -7.65 27.93 11.46
C ASN A 162 -8.15 29.21 10.79
N GLN A 163 -8.85 29.11 9.65
CA GLN A 163 -9.50 30.26 9.01
C GLN A 163 -10.55 30.92 9.91
N ILE A 164 -11.44 30.12 10.52
CA ILE A 164 -12.46 30.64 11.44
C ILE A 164 -11.81 31.29 12.67
N PHE A 165 -10.74 30.69 13.19
CA PHE A 165 -10.01 31.22 14.34
C PHE A 165 -9.35 32.56 14.00
N GLU A 166 -8.68 32.66 12.85
CA GLU A 166 -8.11 33.91 12.34
C GLU A 166 -9.20 34.98 12.16
N GLU A 167 -10.29 34.66 11.46
CA GLU A 167 -11.35 35.62 11.15
C GLU A 167 -12.15 36.08 12.36
N LYS A 168 -12.48 35.16 13.29
CA LYS A 168 -13.47 35.42 14.36
C LYS A 168 -12.87 35.63 15.74
N ILE A 169 -11.66 35.12 16.00
CA ILE A 169 -11.05 35.15 17.33
C ILE A 169 -9.87 36.14 17.35
N ILE A 170 -9.02 36.12 16.33
CA ILE A 170 -7.92 37.09 16.20
C ILE A 170 -8.44 38.41 15.62
N GLY A 171 -9.27 38.39 14.58
CA GLY A 171 -9.76 39.60 13.93
C GLY A 171 -8.63 40.37 13.22
N GLU A 172 -8.63 41.71 13.31
CA GLU A 172 -7.56 42.61 12.78
C GLU A 172 -6.48 42.95 13.84
N ASP A 173 -6.32 42.15 14.89
CA ASP A 173 -5.33 42.43 15.93
C ASP A 173 -3.90 42.12 15.44
N GLU A 174 -3.21 43.15 14.92
CA GLU A 174 -1.82 43.08 14.45
C GLU A 174 -0.81 42.72 15.56
N THR A 175 -1.23 42.76 16.83
CA THR A 175 -0.36 42.42 17.98
C THR A 175 -0.42 40.96 18.39
N PHE A 176 -1.29 40.17 17.76
CA PHE A 176 -1.42 38.74 18.06
C PHE A 176 -0.20 37.97 17.55
N GLU A 177 0.70 37.59 18.46
CA GLU A 177 1.70 36.56 18.19
C GLU A 177 1.03 35.19 18.21
N LYS A 178 0.87 34.56 17.03
CA LYS A 178 0.54 33.13 16.96
C LYS A 178 1.49 32.38 17.89
N ILE A 179 0.94 31.62 18.83
CA ILE A 179 1.72 30.71 19.67
C ILE A 179 2.37 29.69 18.73
N ALA A 180 3.59 29.96 18.28
CA ALA A 180 4.33 29.15 17.31
C ALA A 180 4.61 27.71 17.80
N ASN A 181 4.38 27.48 19.10
CA ASN A 181 4.68 26.23 19.81
C ASN A 181 3.43 25.57 20.41
N ILE A 182 2.25 25.74 19.83
CA ILE A 182 1.25 24.68 20.01
C ILE A 182 1.80 23.51 19.21
N LYS A 183 2.43 22.54 19.89
CA LYS A 183 2.63 21.21 19.32
C LYS A 183 1.22 20.72 18.99
N GLU A 184 0.81 20.91 17.74
CA GLU A 184 -0.48 20.42 17.25
C GLU A 184 -0.52 18.93 17.62
N PRO A 185 -1.47 18.48 18.46
CA PRO A 185 -1.48 17.10 18.93
C PRO A 185 -1.59 16.08 17.79
N LEU A 186 -1.99 16.54 16.59
CA LEU A 186 -2.08 15.76 15.36
C LEU A 186 -0.77 15.70 14.58
N GLN A 187 0.13 16.69 14.67
CA GLN A 187 1.38 16.69 13.88
C GLN A 187 2.28 15.49 14.23
N MET A 188 2.33 15.04 15.49
CA MET A 188 3.26 13.95 15.87
C MET A 188 2.81 12.54 15.46
N SER A 189 1.53 12.29 15.16
CA SER A 189 1.03 10.91 14.97
C SER A 189 1.03 10.42 13.52
N PHE A 190 1.13 11.31 12.53
CA PHE A 190 1.00 10.92 11.11
C PHE A 190 2.33 10.73 10.36
N TYR A 191 3.45 11.19 10.90
CA TYR A 191 4.76 11.13 10.24
C TYR A 191 5.54 9.81 10.47
N ASN A 192 5.06 8.94 11.37
CA ASN A 192 5.51 7.54 11.40
C ASN A 192 4.44 6.69 10.72
N ARG A 193 4.35 6.79 9.38
CA ARG A 193 3.45 5.94 8.58
C ARG A 193 3.99 4.51 8.53
N GLU A 194 3.71 3.75 9.58
CA GLU A 194 3.80 2.30 9.50
C GLU A 194 2.62 1.78 8.70
N LEU A 195 2.89 0.94 7.70
CA LEU A 195 1.87 0.28 6.91
C LEU A 195 1.15 -0.74 7.78
N PRO A 196 -0.17 -0.62 7.97
CA PRO A 196 -0.92 -1.57 8.78
C PRO A 196 -0.76 -2.99 8.24
N ASN A 197 -0.43 -3.94 9.13
CA ASN A 197 -0.23 -5.34 8.80
C ASN A 197 0.85 -5.60 7.74
N LEU A 198 1.94 -4.84 7.75
CA LEU A 198 3.09 -4.97 6.83
C LEU A 198 3.46 -6.43 6.51
N ASN A 199 3.66 -7.26 7.53
CA ASN A 199 4.03 -8.67 7.35
C ASN A 199 3.02 -9.49 6.52
N LEU A 200 1.72 -9.24 6.69
CA LEU A 200 0.68 -9.90 5.90
C LEU A 200 0.71 -9.42 4.44
N ARG A 201 1.02 -8.15 4.21
CA ARG A 201 1.18 -7.58 2.86
C ARG A 201 2.38 -8.19 2.15
N ILE A 202 3.54 -8.23 2.82
CA ILE A 202 4.78 -8.85 2.32
C ILE A 202 4.52 -10.33 1.99
N PHE A 203 3.87 -11.06 2.89
CA PHE A 203 3.51 -12.46 2.65
C PHE A 203 2.60 -12.64 1.43
N ALA A 204 1.56 -11.80 1.28
CA ALA A 204 0.67 -11.84 0.13
C ALA A 204 1.43 -11.55 -1.17
N TRP A 205 2.29 -10.52 -1.17
CA TRP A 205 3.18 -10.19 -2.29
C TRP A 205 4.09 -11.36 -2.68
N LYS A 206 4.74 -11.99 -1.71
CA LYS A 206 5.60 -13.17 -1.92
C LYS A 206 4.84 -14.30 -2.59
N LEU A 207 3.60 -14.56 -2.16
CA LEU A 207 2.75 -15.59 -2.75
C LEU A 207 2.35 -15.28 -4.20
N ILE A 208 1.95 -14.04 -4.48
CA ILE A 208 1.50 -13.67 -5.83
C ILE A 208 2.64 -13.38 -6.79
N GLY A 209 3.83 -13.03 -6.28
CA GLY A 209 4.97 -12.54 -7.05
C GLY A 209 5.35 -13.43 -8.22
N LYS A 210 5.36 -14.76 -8.04
CA LYS A 210 5.70 -15.72 -9.10
C LYS A 210 4.68 -15.77 -10.26
N TYR A 211 3.47 -15.24 -10.05
CA TYR A 211 2.38 -15.21 -11.03
C TYR A 211 2.23 -13.85 -11.72
N LEU A 212 2.99 -12.84 -11.33
CA LEU A 212 3.00 -11.53 -11.98
C LEU A 212 3.77 -11.58 -13.31
N ASP A 213 3.32 -10.79 -14.27
CA ASP A 213 3.94 -10.66 -15.60
C ASP A 213 5.15 -9.71 -15.56
N TRP A 214 6.25 -10.17 -14.96
CA TRP A 214 7.48 -9.39 -14.83
C TRP A 214 8.13 -9.06 -16.17
N ASP A 215 7.92 -9.86 -17.21
CA ASP A 215 8.49 -9.63 -18.54
C ASP A 215 8.00 -8.30 -19.15
N SER A 216 6.77 -7.88 -18.79
CA SER A 216 6.21 -6.59 -19.20
C SER A 216 6.89 -5.36 -18.56
N VAL A 217 7.61 -5.55 -17.45
CA VAL A 217 8.20 -4.46 -16.67
C VAL A 217 9.72 -4.52 -16.55
N LEU A 218 10.39 -5.56 -17.02
CA LEU A 218 11.84 -5.62 -17.06
C LEU A 218 12.44 -4.65 -18.12
N PRO A 219 13.67 -4.14 -17.91
CA PRO A 219 14.50 -4.30 -16.72
C PRO A 219 13.96 -3.48 -15.54
N LEU A 220 13.98 -4.07 -14.35
CA LEU A 220 13.55 -3.46 -13.09
C LEU A 220 14.57 -3.83 -12.02
N SER A 221 15.21 -2.82 -11.44
CA SER A 221 16.29 -2.97 -10.46
C SER A 221 16.04 -2.18 -9.18
N ASP A 222 15.01 -1.34 -9.15
CA ASP A 222 14.82 -0.38 -8.09
C ASP A 222 13.39 -0.45 -7.54
N VAL A 223 13.26 -0.25 -6.22
CA VAL A 223 12.02 -0.35 -5.45
C VAL A 223 11.82 0.93 -4.65
N LEU A 224 10.56 1.35 -4.53
CA LEU A 224 10.10 2.47 -3.73
C LEU A 224 9.32 1.92 -2.54
N ILE A 225 9.76 2.28 -1.34
CA ILE A 225 9.13 1.91 -0.08
C ILE A 225 8.86 3.16 0.76
N THR A 226 7.82 3.07 1.59
CA THR A 226 7.38 4.14 2.49
C THR A 226 7.46 3.72 3.96
N ASP A 227 7.61 2.42 4.23
CA ASP A 227 7.63 1.86 5.58
C ASP A 227 9.07 1.72 6.11
N LYS A 228 9.34 2.32 7.27
CA LYS A 228 10.66 2.30 7.90
C LYS A 228 11.02 0.91 8.43
N ASN A 229 10.07 0.17 8.98
CA ASN A 229 10.33 -1.16 9.56
C ASN A 229 10.79 -2.13 8.48
N LEU A 230 10.22 -2.04 7.27
CA LEU A 230 10.69 -2.80 6.11
C LEU A 230 12.13 -2.46 5.73
N LEU A 231 12.48 -1.16 5.71
CA LEU A 231 13.84 -0.73 5.40
C LEU A 231 14.86 -1.29 6.41
N GLU A 232 14.55 -1.19 7.71
CA GLU A 232 15.45 -1.69 8.76
C GLU A 232 15.57 -3.22 8.71
N GLU A 233 14.48 -3.96 8.45
CA GLU A 233 14.53 -5.41 8.24
C GLU A 233 15.46 -5.79 7.07
N TRP A 234 15.41 -5.05 5.97
CA TRP A 234 16.31 -5.27 4.83
C TRP A 234 17.76 -4.91 5.14
N LYS A 235 18.03 -3.85 5.90
CA LYS A 235 19.38 -3.47 6.35
C LYS A 235 20.01 -4.54 7.26
N GLU A 236 19.20 -5.24 8.05
CA GLU A 236 19.66 -6.35 8.88
C GLU A 236 19.97 -7.61 8.07
N LYS A 237 19.21 -7.85 6.99
CA LYS A 237 19.33 -9.05 6.14
C LYS A 237 20.41 -8.96 5.07
N PHE A 238 20.63 -7.78 4.50
CA PHE A 238 21.41 -7.60 3.27
C PHE A 238 22.51 -6.56 3.44
N SER A 239 23.65 -6.76 2.75
CA SER A 239 24.69 -5.74 2.66
C SER A 239 24.21 -4.56 1.82
N PHE A 240 24.43 -3.33 2.29
CA PHE A 240 23.96 -2.13 1.62
C PHE A 240 24.96 -0.97 1.73
N GLU A 241 24.81 -0.01 0.81
CA GLU A 241 25.51 1.27 0.80
C GLU A 241 24.45 2.40 0.71
N GLU A 242 24.55 3.42 1.55
CA GLU A 242 23.73 4.62 1.41
C GLU A 242 24.36 5.49 0.32
N GLU A 243 23.70 5.60 -0.83
CA GLU A 243 24.27 6.32 -1.97
C GLU A 243 24.13 7.83 -1.77
N LYS A 244 22.89 8.31 -1.56
CA LYS A 244 22.54 9.74 -1.56
C LYS A 244 21.25 10.01 -0.77
N SER A 245 21.20 11.16 -0.12
CA SER A 245 19.95 11.79 0.35
C SER A 245 19.62 12.98 -0.56
N PHE A 246 18.44 13.00 -1.17
CA PHE A 246 17.99 14.18 -1.94
C PHE A 246 17.56 15.30 -0.98
N ASN A 247 16.92 14.91 0.12
CA ASN A 247 16.56 15.73 1.28
C ASN A 247 16.36 14.78 2.50
N GLU A 248 15.88 15.29 3.64
CA GLU A 248 15.56 14.46 4.81
C GLU A 248 14.45 13.42 4.54
N GLU A 249 13.63 13.69 3.52
CA GLU A 249 12.44 12.90 3.18
C GLU A 249 12.70 11.78 2.17
N ILE A 250 13.70 11.91 1.28
CA ILE A 250 13.98 10.95 0.21
C ILE A 250 15.42 10.46 0.31
N LYS A 251 15.59 9.18 0.64
CA LYS A 251 16.88 8.51 0.80
C LYS A 251 17.04 7.37 -0.20
N PHE A 252 18.26 7.20 -0.71
CA PHE A 252 18.61 6.18 -1.69
C PHE A 252 19.65 5.23 -1.10
N TYR A 253 19.32 3.94 -1.12
CA TYR A 253 20.20 2.87 -0.68
C TYR A 253 20.45 1.91 -1.84
N ARG A 254 21.65 1.35 -1.92
CA ARG A 254 22.00 0.29 -2.86
C ARG A 254 22.27 -0.98 -2.08
N PHE A 255 21.44 -1.99 -2.30
CA PHE A 255 21.56 -3.29 -1.66
C PHE A 255 22.24 -4.28 -2.60
N LYS A 256 23.18 -5.07 -2.07
CA LYS A 256 23.94 -6.11 -2.79
C LYS A 256 23.13 -7.42 -2.88
N THR A 257 21.92 -7.33 -3.40
CA THR A 257 20.99 -8.44 -3.63
C THR A 257 20.07 -8.09 -4.78
N SER A 258 19.53 -9.11 -5.47
CA SER A 258 18.56 -8.91 -6.56
C SER A 258 17.19 -8.48 -6.00
N ILE A 259 16.40 -7.77 -6.81
CA ILE A 259 15.07 -7.32 -6.36
C ILE A 259 14.16 -8.52 -6.04
N PHE A 260 14.33 -9.64 -6.75
CA PHE A 260 13.52 -10.83 -6.53
C PHE A 260 13.90 -11.57 -5.26
N GLU A 261 15.19 -11.62 -4.93
CA GLU A 261 15.68 -12.16 -3.66
C GLU A 261 15.21 -11.28 -2.48
N MET A 262 15.31 -9.95 -2.63
CA MET A 262 14.84 -8.99 -1.64
C MET A 262 13.33 -9.08 -1.36
N LEU A 263 12.53 -9.34 -2.41
CA LEU A 263 11.08 -9.58 -2.31
C LEU A 263 10.72 -11.03 -1.94
N GLU A 264 11.72 -11.90 -1.77
CA GLU A 264 11.59 -13.33 -1.50
C GLU A 264 10.73 -14.10 -2.55
N ILE A 265 10.73 -13.63 -3.79
CA ILE A 265 9.98 -14.23 -4.91
C ILE A 265 10.87 -15.31 -5.54
N SER A 266 10.38 -16.54 -5.60
CA SER A 266 11.10 -17.65 -6.22
C SER A 266 11.46 -17.31 -7.68
N GLU A 267 12.76 -17.28 -7.99
CA GLU A 267 13.30 -16.96 -9.31
C GLU A 267 12.97 -18.06 -10.33
N VAL A 268 11.74 -18.09 -10.82
CA VAL A 268 11.40 -18.93 -11.96
C VAL A 268 11.59 -18.09 -13.21
N ASN A 269 12.83 -18.09 -13.72
CA ASN A 269 13.24 -17.59 -15.05
C ASN A 269 13.42 -16.07 -15.24
N PHE A 270 13.87 -15.31 -14.23
CA PHE A 270 14.18 -13.88 -14.43
C PHE A 270 15.61 -13.66 -14.98
N SER A 271 15.82 -13.97 -16.26
CA SER A 271 17.13 -13.89 -16.94
C SER A 271 17.80 -12.50 -17.00
N LYS A 272 17.17 -11.45 -16.45
CA LYS A 272 17.60 -10.04 -16.54
C LYS A 272 17.62 -9.31 -15.19
N SER A 273 17.60 -10.01 -14.06
CA SER A 273 17.70 -9.36 -12.76
C SER A 273 19.11 -8.81 -12.53
N SER A 274 19.19 -7.57 -12.07
CA SER A 274 20.43 -6.99 -11.55
C SER A 274 20.85 -7.73 -10.28
N SER A 275 22.15 -7.88 -10.04
CA SER A 275 22.69 -8.40 -8.77
C SER A 275 22.58 -7.39 -7.62
N GLU A 276 22.20 -6.16 -7.92
CA GLU A 276 22.01 -5.08 -6.95
C GLU A 276 20.65 -4.43 -7.12
N THR A 277 20.07 -4.00 -6.00
CA THR A 277 18.76 -3.35 -5.93
C THR A 277 18.89 -1.96 -5.35
N GLY A 278 18.35 -0.95 -6.05
CA GLY A 278 18.21 0.38 -5.46
C GLY A 278 16.92 0.48 -4.67
N VAL A 279 16.99 0.93 -3.43
CA VAL A 279 15.83 1.18 -2.58
C VAL A 279 15.71 2.69 -2.39
N VAL A 280 14.60 3.24 -2.88
CA VAL A 280 14.17 4.61 -2.60
C VAL A 280 13.24 4.55 -1.40
N PHE A 281 13.66 5.16 -0.30
CA PHE A 281 12.84 5.30 0.90
C PHE A 281 12.27 6.70 0.97
N LEU A 282 10.94 6.79 1.02
CA LEU A 282 10.20 8.03 1.15
C LEU A 282 9.65 8.15 2.57
N ASN A 283 10.29 8.99 3.37
CA ASN A 283 9.96 9.32 4.75
C ASN A 283 9.25 10.68 4.77
N LEU A 284 7.98 10.71 5.18
CA LEU A 284 7.28 11.97 5.47
C LEU A 284 6.94 12.00 6.94
#